data_AF-A0A958PAD2-F1
#
_entry.id   AF-A0A958PAD2-F1
#
_cell.length_a   1.000
_cell.length_b   1.000
_cell.length_c   1.000
_cell.angle_alpha   90.00
_cell.angle_beta   90.00
_cell.angle_gamma   90.00
#
_symmetry.space_group_name_H-M   'P 1'
#
loop_
_entity.id
_entity.type
_entity.pdbx_description
1 polymer ?
#
loop_
_entity_poly.entity_id
_entity_poly.type
_entity_poly.pdbx_seq_one_letter_code
_entity_poly.pdbx_strand_id
1 'polypeptide(L)'
;MGRQTEYFVSHADQQHGPFTIDQIVQKVKDGELTVVDYIYDDQKNDWVSLMEHDELKIKLQSAKPSAPPSVHNKEEIETLEEVKHIQSGPSEESHSNDNITSEWYVLKGENKFGPFAYTEVIKMLQQKLVFEFDFAWKPGMENWQRVAEIAAFKYDNVKGLKETLMPEIEEVFFRRRHKRAQFGGTILIHDNNKVWKGMGVEISAGGAGVIMDNSMIIPGQKLFLHFKPGDGVPPFNAVCEVVSKKYLEGVNKKDAPIRYGLKFTELNDETKNFLMEYTNKKPEAA
;
A
#
# COMPACT_ATOMS: atom_id res chain seq x y z
N MET A 1 -32.22 14.34 -1.60
CA MET A 1 -31.93 13.87 -2.98
C MET A 1 -32.32 12.42 -3.08
N GLY A 2 -32.90 11.98 -4.20
CA GLY A 2 -33.23 10.57 -4.42
C GLY A 2 -31.97 9.71 -4.52
N ARG A 3 -32.11 8.40 -4.33
CA ARG A 3 -31.02 7.45 -4.55
C ARG A 3 -30.78 7.35 -6.07
N GLN A 4 -29.54 7.55 -6.50
CA GLN A 4 -29.12 7.34 -7.89
C GLN A 4 -29.34 5.87 -8.26
N THR A 5 -29.97 5.61 -9.40
CA THR A 5 -30.29 4.24 -9.88
C THR A 5 -29.53 3.86 -11.14
N GLU A 6 -29.02 4.85 -11.87
CA GLU A 6 -28.20 4.67 -13.05
C GLU A 6 -26.96 5.57 -12.98
N TYR A 7 -25.85 5.06 -13.50
CA TYR A 7 -24.53 5.61 -13.29
C TYR A 7 -23.75 5.70 -14.59
N PHE A 8 -22.98 6.76 -14.76
CA PHE A 8 -21.94 6.82 -15.78
C PHE A 8 -20.65 6.22 -15.25
N VAL A 9 -19.94 5.49 -16.10
CA VAL A 9 -18.62 4.92 -15.80
C VAL A 9 -17.58 5.49 -16.76
N SER A 10 -16.35 5.66 -16.28
CA SER A 10 -15.20 6.06 -17.10
C SER A 10 -14.24 4.89 -17.21
N HIS A 11 -14.02 4.40 -18.42
CA HIS A 11 -13.09 3.32 -18.74
C HIS A 11 -12.15 3.80 -19.85
N ALA A 12 -10.84 3.64 -19.65
CA ALA A 12 -9.82 4.12 -20.60
C ALA A 12 -10.06 5.57 -21.06
N ASP A 13 -10.37 6.46 -20.10
CA ASP A 13 -10.69 7.88 -20.29
C ASP A 13 -11.92 8.18 -21.17
N GLN A 14 -12.77 7.17 -21.42
CA GLN A 14 -14.04 7.32 -22.12
C GLN A 14 -15.22 7.09 -21.19
N GLN A 15 -16.21 7.99 -21.29
CA GLN A 15 -17.44 7.88 -20.53
C GLN A 15 -18.43 6.94 -21.23
N HIS A 16 -18.99 6.00 -20.46
CA HIS A 16 -20.00 5.05 -20.88
C HIS A 16 -21.21 5.07 -19.93
N GLY A 17 -22.35 4.59 -20.41
CA GLY A 17 -23.60 4.51 -19.64
C GLY A 17 -24.69 5.45 -20.17
N PRO A 18 -25.74 5.69 -19.38
CA PRO A 18 -25.89 5.28 -17.99
C PRO A 18 -26.15 3.76 -17.84
N PHE A 19 -25.68 3.16 -16.75
CA PHE A 19 -25.85 1.74 -16.41
C PHE A 19 -26.38 1.56 -14.99
N THR A 20 -27.12 0.48 -14.75
CA THR A 20 -27.45 0.05 -13.40
C THR A 20 -26.25 -0.62 -12.72
N ILE A 21 -26.26 -0.71 -11.39
CA ILE A 21 -25.21 -1.42 -10.64
C ILE A 21 -25.06 -2.87 -11.11
N ASP A 22 -26.16 -3.57 -11.42
CA ASP A 22 -26.10 -4.95 -11.91
C ASP A 22 -25.43 -5.06 -13.28
N GLN A 23 -25.67 -4.08 -14.17
CA GLN A 23 -24.99 -4.01 -15.47
C GLN A 23 -23.49 -3.73 -15.29
N ILE A 24 -23.11 -2.84 -14.37
CA ILE A 24 -21.70 -2.55 -14.09
C ILE A 24 -21.00 -3.79 -13.51
N VAL A 25 -21.64 -4.49 -12.56
CA VAL A 25 -21.12 -5.76 -12.01
C VAL A 25 -20.95 -6.81 -13.11
N GLN A 26 -21.89 -6.91 -14.05
CA GLN A 26 -21.77 -7.84 -15.17
C GLN A 26 -20.60 -7.47 -16.10
N LYS A 27 -20.47 -6.19 -16.46
CA LYS A 27 -19.33 -5.69 -17.25
C LYS A 27 -17.98 -5.92 -16.59
N VAL A 28 -17.90 -5.82 -15.27
CA VAL A 28 -16.69 -6.18 -14.51
C VAL A 28 -16.39 -7.68 -14.61
N LYS A 29 -17.41 -8.55 -14.53
CA LYS A 29 -17.25 -10.00 -14.68
C LYS A 29 -16.82 -10.40 -16.09
N ASP A 30 -17.31 -9.69 -17.10
CA ASP A 30 -17.00 -9.95 -18.50
C ASP A 30 -15.64 -9.35 -18.92
N GLY A 31 -14.97 -8.62 -18.02
CA GLY A 31 -13.69 -7.96 -18.28
C GLY A 31 -13.79 -6.71 -19.15
N GLU A 32 -15.00 -6.22 -19.44
CA GLU A 32 -15.24 -4.96 -20.16
C GLU A 32 -14.97 -3.73 -19.30
N LEU A 33 -15.12 -3.87 -17.98
CA LEU A 33 -14.73 -2.89 -16.98
C LEU A 33 -13.78 -3.57 -15.99
N THR A 34 -12.90 -2.77 -15.42
CA THR A 34 -11.97 -3.15 -14.37
C THR A 34 -12.37 -2.44 -13.09
N VAL A 35 -12.06 -3.00 -11.92
CA VAL A 35 -12.42 -2.37 -10.64
C VAL A 35 -11.72 -1.03 -10.39
N VAL A 36 -10.71 -0.70 -11.20
CA VAL A 36 -9.97 0.56 -11.15
C VAL A 36 -10.61 1.65 -12.01
N ASP A 37 -11.59 1.31 -12.84
CA ASP A 37 -12.40 2.29 -13.55
C ASP A 37 -13.20 3.15 -12.58
N TYR A 38 -13.75 4.25 -13.09
CA TYR A 38 -14.46 5.21 -12.25
C TYR A 38 -15.96 5.15 -12.50
N ILE A 39 -16.74 5.46 -11.47
CA ILE A 39 -18.18 5.65 -11.49
C ILE A 39 -18.49 7.04 -10.96
N TYR A 40 -19.37 7.76 -11.65
CA TYR A 40 -19.81 9.07 -11.19
C TYR A 40 -20.85 8.91 -10.08
N ASP A 41 -20.52 9.38 -8.88
CA ASP A 41 -21.37 9.33 -7.69
C ASP A 41 -21.99 10.72 -7.47
N ASP A 42 -23.31 10.84 -7.70
CA ASP A 42 -24.04 12.10 -7.57
C ASP A 42 -24.02 12.65 -6.14
N GLN A 43 -23.88 11.80 -5.12
CA GLN A 43 -23.83 12.24 -3.73
C GLN A 43 -22.48 12.89 -3.39
N LYS A 44 -21.40 12.41 -4.01
CA LYS A 44 -20.06 12.97 -3.85
C LYS A 44 -19.76 14.06 -4.89
N ASN A 45 -20.57 14.14 -5.95
CA ASN A 45 -20.36 15.00 -7.10
C ASN A 45 -18.94 14.85 -7.67
N ASP A 46 -18.49 13.59 -7.75
CA ASP A 46 -17.12 13.22 -8.11
C ASP A 46 -17.07 11.82 -8.74
N TRP A 47 -15.98 11.56 -9.47
CA TRP A 47 -15.65 10.25 -10.02
C TRP A 47 -14.95 9.41 -8.95
N VAL A 48 -15.61 8.34 -8.54
CA VAL A 48 -15.11 7.41 -7.51
C VAL A 48 -14.68 6.12 -8.19
N SER A 49 -13.60 5.49 -7.76
CA SER A 49 -13.22 4.17 -8.30
C SER A 49 -14.32 3.12 -8.01
N LEU A 50 -14.56 2.19 -8.94
CA LEU A 50 -15.58 1.12 -8.78
C LEU A 50 -15.38 0.34 -7.47
N MET A 51 -14.13 0.12 -7.05
CA MET A 51 -13.81 -0.59 -5.80
C MET A 51 -14.16 0.22 -4.53
N GLU A 52 -14.30 1.54 -4.62
CA GLU A 52 -14.60 2.44 -3.50
C GLU A 52 -16.07 2.90 -3.48
N HIS A 53 -16.87 2.55 -4.48
CA HIS A 53 -18.31 2.83 -4.50
C HIS A 53 -19.08 1.85 -3.61
N ASP A 54 -19.81 2.36 -2.62
CA ASP A 54 -20.37 1.57 -1.51
C ASP A 54 -21.30 0.44 -1.97
N GLU A 55 -22.20 0.71 -2.93
CA GLU A 55 -23.15 -0.30 -3.41
C GLU A 55 -22.48 -1.37 -4.30
N LEU A 56 -21.51 -0.95 -5.10
CA LEU A 56 -20.74 -1.85 -5.97
C LEU A 56 -19.86 -2.78 -5.13
N LYS A 57 -19.20 -2.22 -4.12
CA LYS A 57 -18.39 -2.97 -3.16
C LYS A 57 -19.18 -4.11 -2.51
N ILE A 58 -20.41 -3.86 -2.06
CA ILE A 58 -21.27 -4.91 -1.45
C ILE A 58 -21.57 -6.03 -2.45
N LYS A 59 -21.93 -5.69 -3.71
CA LYS A 59 -22.26 -6.70 -4.73
C LYS A 59 -21.05 -7.47 -5.26
N LEU A 60 -19.88 -6.84 -5.33
CA LEU A 60 -18.63 -7.51 -5.72
C LEU A 60 -18.10 -8.43 -4.61
N GLN A 61 -18.37 -8.11 -3.34
CA GLN A 61 -17.99 -8.93 -2.19
C GLN A 61 -18.89 -10.16 -2.00
N SER A 62 -20.19 -10.05 -2.30
CA SER A 62 -21.15 -11.16 -2.16
C SER A 62 -20.97 -12.28 -3.19
N ALA A 63 -20.13 -12.09 -4.21
CA ALA A 63 -19.87 -13.03 -5.28
C ALA A 63 -18.65 -13.98 -5.04
N LYS A 64 -18.16 -14.15 -3.80
CA LYS A 64 -16.95 -14.94 -3.49
C LYS A 64 -17.17 -16.15 -2.56
N PRO A 65 -16.33 -17.21 -2.67
CA PRO A 65 -16.34 -18.38 -1.78
C PRO A 65 -16.09 -18.01 -0.32
N SER A 66 -16.74 -18.73 0.60
CA SER A 66 -16.99 -18.30 1.98
C SER A 66 -15.82 -18.29 2.97
N ALA A 67 -14.58 -18.69 2.65
CA ALA A 67 -13.45 -18.50 3.58
C ALA A 67 -12.06 -18.74 2.97
N PRO A 68 -11.03 -17.95 3.33
CA PRO A 68 -9.66 -18.46 3.49
C PRO A 68 -9.55 -19.31 4.77
N PRO A 69 -8.68 -20.34 4.83
CA PRO A 69 -8.56 -21.20 6.02
C PRO A 69 -8.20 -20.37 7.25
N SER A 70 -8.98 -20.60 8.32
CA SER A 70 -8.74 -20.06 9.65
C SER A 70 -7.43 -20.62 10.20
N VAL A 71 -6.58 -19.73 10.71
CA VAL A 71 -5.36 -20.09 11.43
C VAL A 71 -5.75 -20.82 12.72
N HIS A 72 -5.72 -22.16 12.71
CA HIS A 72 -5.54 -22.96 13.92
C HIS A 72 -4.93 -24.32 13.59
N ASN A 73 -3.92 -24.66 14.39
CA ASN A 73 -3.20 -25.92 14.54
C ASN A 73 -2.19 -26.34 13.46
N LYS A 74 -1.03 -26.76 13.98
CA LYS A 74 0.30 -26.80 13.38
C LYS A 74 0.77 -28.23 13.12
N GLU A 75 -0.14 -29.20 12.99
CA GLU A 75 0.21 -30.63 13.10
C GLU A 75 -0.11 -31.49 11.86
N GLU A 76 -0.50 -30.93 10.71
CA GLU A 76 -0.86 -31.74 9.52
C GLU A 76 0.05 -31.56 8.30
N ILE A 77 1.26 -31.01 8.46
CA ILE A 77 2.19 -30.79 7.32
C ILE A 77 3.12 -31.99 7.04
N GLU A 78 3.17 -33.02 7.88
CA GLU A 78 4.18 -34.10 7.75
C GLU A 78 3.86 -35.23 6.75
N THR A 79 2.78 -35.21 5.98
CA THR A 79 2.39 -36.37 5.15
C THR A 79 2.49 -36.21 3.62
N LEU A 80 3.10 -35.13 3.11
CA LEU A 80 3.20 -34.90 1.65
C LEU A 80 4.63 -34.80 1.10
N GLU A 81 5.66 -34.94 1.94
CA GLU A 81 7.06 -34.83 1.49
C GLU A 81 7.61 -36.06 0.74
N GLU A 82 6.83 -37.12 0.57
CA GLU A 82 7.34 -38.40 0.06
C GLU A 82 7.07 -38.71 -1.41
N VAL A 83 6.92 -37.71 -2.30
CA VAL A 83 7.25 -37.93 -3.72
C VAL A 83 7.74 -36.63 -4.36
N LYS A 84 9.07 -36.41 -4.38
CA LYS A 84 9.83 -35.83 -5.50
C LYS A 84 11.26 -35.52 -5.07
N HIS A 85 12.09 -36.57 -5.11
CA HIS A 85 13.53 -36.40 -5.16
C HIS A 85 14.05 -37.04 -6.47
N ILE A 86 14.16 -36.23 -7.53
CA ILE A 86 15.28 -36.32 -8.49
C ILE A 86 15.68 -34.89 -8.91
N GLN A 87 16.95 -34.61 -8.65
CA GLN A 87 17.83 -33.46 -8.93
C GLN A 87 17.88 -33.10 -10.44
N SER A 88 18.36 -31.95 -10.93
CA SER A 88 18.90 -30.69 -10.39
C SER A 88 19.17 -29.71 -11.55
N GLY A 89 19.02 -28.40 -11.29
CA GLY A 89 19.51 -27.29 -12.13
C GLY A 89 18.75 -25.99 -11.81
N PRO A 90 19.41 -24.89 -11.37
CA PRO A 90 18.72 -23.66 -11.04
C PRO A 90 18.48 -22.85 -12.31
N SER A 91 17.29 -22.96 -12.88
CA SER A 91 16.75 -22.01 -13.86
C SER A 91 15.86 -21.01 -13.14
N GLU A 92 16.37 -19.80 -12.90
CA GLU A 92 15.66 -18.67 -12.26
C GLU A 92 14.53 -18.08 -13.13
N GLU A 93 14.25 -18.66 -14.30
CA GLU A 93 13.27 -18.14 -15.27
C GLU A 93 11.82 -18.58 -15.00
N SER A 94 11.57 -19.52 -14.07
CA SER A 94 10.24 -20.14 -13.91
C SER A 94 9.27 -19.41 -12.95
N HIS A 95 9.73 -18.42 -12.17
CA HIS A 95 8.87 -17.74 -11.19
C HIS A 95 8.14 -16.50 -11.74
N SER A 96 8.54 -15.97 -12.89
CA SER A 96 7.92 -14.78 -13.50
C SER A 96 6.54 -15.08 -14.08
N ASN A 97 6.42 -16.18 -14.83
CA ASN A 97 5.17 -16.57 -15.50
C ASN A 97 4.06 -16.91 -14.51
N ASP A 98 4.40 -17.57 -13.40
CA ASP A 98 3.44 -17.98 -12.38
C ASP A 98 2.70 -16.79 -11.77
N ASN A 99 3.36 -15.64 -11.61
CA ASN A 99 2.73 -14.46 -11.03
C ASN A 99 1.72 -13.83 -12.00
N ILE A 100 2.03 -13.82 -13.29
CA ILE A 100 1.21 -13.19 -14.34
C ILE A 100 -0.13 -13.93 -14.49
N THR A 101 -0.11 -15.26 -14.46
CA THR A 101 -1.30 -16.10 -14.63
C THR A 101 -2.05 -16.38 -13.33
N SER A 102 -1.49 -15.99 -12.17
CA SER A 102 -2.13 -16.17 -10.88
C SER A 102 -3.25 -15.16 -10.64
N GLU A 103 -4.31 -15.61 -9.97
CA GLU A 103 -5.31 -14.74 -9.38
C GLU A 103 -4.80 -14.14 -8.07
N TRP A 104 -4.76 -12.81 -8.01
CA TRP A 104 -4.37 -12.06 -6.83
C TRP A 104 -5.59 -11.50 -6.08
N TYR A 105 -5.50 -11.49 -4.77
CA TYR A 105 -6.48 -10.89 -3.89
C TYR A 105 -5.80 -9.80 -3.09
N VAL A 106 -6.50 -8.70 -2.84
CA VAL A 106 -5.99 -7.56 -2.06
C VAL A 106 -6.89 -7.35 -0.85
N LEU A 107 -6.31 -7.14 0.32
CA LEU A 107 -7.00 -6.80 1.55
C LEU A 107 -6.61 -5.36 1.94
N LYS A 108 -7.55 -4.43 1.75
CA LYS A 108 -7.42 -2.99 2.07
C LYS A 108 -8.35 -2.67 3.24
N GLY A 109 -7.76 -2.29 4.38
CA GLY A 109 -8.47 -2.23 5.65
C GLY A 109 -9.04 -3.60 6.02
N GLU A 110 -10.36 -3.68 6.21
CA GLU A 110 -11.06 -4.95 6.53
C GLU A 110 -11.65 -5.64 5.28
N ASN A 111 -11.43 -5.09 4.09
CA ASN A 111 -12.16 -5.49 2.88
C ASN A 111 -11.27 -6.29 1.93
N LYS A 112 -11.75 -7.47 1.50
CA LYS A 112 -11.08 -8.35 0.53
C LYS A 112 -11.59 -8.12 -0.90
N PHE A 113 -10.67 -7.80 -1.79
CA PHE A 113 -10.87 -7.54 -3.21
C PHE A 113 -10.17 -8.62 -4.08
N GLY A 114 -10.52 -8.72 -5.36
CA GLY A 114 -10.03 -9.74 -6.31
C GLY A 114 -11.11 -10.71 -6.82
N PRO A 115 -10.76 -11.83 -7.46
CA PRO A 115 -9.43 -12.08 -8.01
C PRO A 115 -9.06 -10.99 -9.02
N PHE A 116 -7.78 -10.64 -9.06
CA PHE A 116 -7.19 -9.66 -9.95
C PHE A 116 -6.07 -10.32 -10.73
N ALA A 117 -5.90 -9.90 -11.98
CA ALA A 117 -4.66 -10.15 -12.68
C ALA A 117 -3.53 -9.40 -11.96
N TYR A 118 -2.31 -9.94 -12.03
CA TYR A 118 -1.15 -9.30 -11.44
C TYR A 118 -0.95 -7.86 -11.96
N THR A 119 -1.19 -7.62 -13.25
CA THR A 119 -1.11 -6.30 -13.88
C THR A 119 -2.13 -5.31 -13.34
N GLU A 120 -3.32 -5.75 -12.93
CA GLU A 120 -4.32 -4.90 -12.28
C GLU A 120 -3.86 -4.47 -10.89
N VAL A 121 -3.23 -5.37 -10.13
CA VAL A 121 -2.64 -5.01 -8.82
C VAL A 121 -1.53 -3.98 -8.98
N ILE A 122 -0.72 -4.09 -10.03
CA ILE A 122 0.26 -3.06 -10.38
C ILE A 122 -0.39 -1.72 -10.70
N LYS A 123 -1.44 -1.69 -11.53
CA LYS A 123 -2.20 -0.45 -11.83
C LYS A 123 -2.77 0.17 -10.56
N MET A 124 -3.35 -0.62 -9.68
CA MET A 124 -3.88 -0.16 -8.39
C MET A 124 -2.80 0.49 -7.51
N LEU A 125 -1.56 -0.01 -7.51
CA LEU A 125 -0.44 0.58 -6.77
C LEU A 125 0.02 1.92 -7.36
N GLN A 126 -0.01 2.04 -8.69
CA GLN A 126 0.32 3.27 -9.39
C GLN A 126 -0.70 4.36 -9.12
N GLN A 127 -1.98 4.02 -9.21
CA GLN A 127 -3.12 4.92 -9.01
C GLN A 127 -3.41 5.21 -7.53
N LYS A 128 -2.63 4.64 -6.60
CA LYS A 128 -2.82 4.78 -5.13
C LYS A 128 -4.18 4.29 -4.64
N LEU A 129 -4.79 3.36 -5.38
CA LEU A 129 -5.98 2.62 -4.96
C LEU A 129 -5.62 1.52 -3.95
N VAL A 130 -4.43 0.93 -4.11
CA VAL A 130 -3.78 0.01 -3.19
C VAL A 130 -2.42 0.59 -2.82
N PHE A 131 -2.00 0.37 -1.59
CA PHE A 131 -0.73 0.85 -1.09
C PHE A 131 0.19 -0.32 -0.71
N GLU A 132 1.49 -0.03 -0.62
CA GLU A 132 2.52 -1.01 -0.27
C GLU A 132 2.31 -1.69 1.10
N PHE A 133 1.54 -1.06 2.01
CA PHE A 133 1.21 -1.62 3.31
C PHE A 133 -0.08 -2.46 3.33
N ASP A 134 -0.91 -2.38 2.29
CA ASP A 134 -2.06 -3.27 2.14
C ASP A 134 -1.57 -4.70 1.95
N PHE A 135 -2.44 -5.66 2.21
CA PHE A 135 -2.09 -7.06 2.07
C PHE A 135 -2.48 -7.57 0.70
N ALA A 136 -1.66 -8.44 0.12
CA ALA A 136 -2.03 -9.23 -1.04
C ALA A 136 -1.77 -10.71 -0.78
N TRP A 137 -2.51 -11.55 -1.50
CA TRP A 137 -2.41 -13.00 -1.41
C TRP A 137 -2.77 -13.61 -2.75
N LYS A 138 -2.12 -14.72 -3.09
CA LYS A 138 -2.51 -15.58 -4.22
C LYS A 138 -2.49 -17.05 -3.78
N PRO A 139 -3.18 -17.95 -4.50
CA PRO A 139 -3.05 -19.38 -4.28
C PRO A 139 -1.58 -19.82 -4.26
N GLY A 140 -1.22 -20.65 -3.28
CA GLY A 140 0.16 -21.09 -3.03
C GLY A 140 0.94 -20.25 -2.02
N MET A 141 0.42 -19.11 -1.57
CA MET A 141 0.98 -18.38 -0.42
C MET A 141 0.40 -18.91 0.89
N GLU A 142 1.24 -19.09 1.91
CA GLU A 142 0.79 -19.55 3.24
C GLU A 142 -0.16 -18.55 3.92
N ASN A 143 0.17 -17.25 3.84
CA ASN A 143 -0.54 -16.20 4.56
C ASN A 143 -0.64 -14.94 3.70
N TRP A 144 -1.60 -14.06 4.02
CA TRP A 144 -1.63 -12.70 3.51
C TRP A 144 -0.33 -11.97 3.88
N GLN A 145 0.32 -11.37 2.89
CA GLN A 145 1.55 -10.62 3.09
C GLN A 145 1.37 -9.18 2.64
N ARG A 146 2.10 -8.25 3.24
CA ARG A 146 2.07 -6.86 2.76
C ARG A 146 2.60 -6.81 1.34
N VAL A 147 2.02 -5.98 0.49
CA VAL A 147 2.47 -5.81 -0.89
C VAL A 147 3.98 -5.50 -0.96
N ALA A 148 4.49 -4.67 -0.04
CA ALA A 148 5.92 -4.34 0.07
C ALA A 148 6.84 -5.55 0.34
N GLU A 149 6.31 -6.62 0.92
CA GLU A 149 7.07 -7.79 1.38
C GLU A 149 7.06 -8.92 0.34
N ILE A 150 6.10 -8.90 -0.58
CA ILE A 150 5.93 -9.92 -1.61
C ILE A 150 6.96 -9.70 -2.72
N ALA A 151 7.79 -10.72 -2.96
CA ALA A 151 8.83 -10.67 -3.99
C ALA A 151 8.28 -10.30 -5.37
N ALA A 152 7.10 -10.83 -5.74
CA ALA A 152 6.45 -10.53 -7.01
C ALA A 152 6.26 -9.02 -7.22
N PHE A 153 5.95 -8.25 -6.18
CA PHE A 153 5.77 -6.79 -6.28
C PHE A 153 7.05 -6.01 -5.95
N LYS A 154 8.24 -6.61 -6.01
CA LYS A 154 9.50 -5.86 -5.91
C LYS A 154 9.84 -5.21 -7.25
N TYR A 155 10.50 -4.06 -7.17
CA TYR A 155 10.87 -3.26 -8.34
C TYR A 155 11.54 -4.09 -9.45
N ASP A 156 12.50 -4.95 -9.11
CA ASP A 156 13.26 -5.68 -10.14
C ASP A 156 12.36 -6.61 -10.95
N ASN A 157 11.34 -7.19 -10.32
CA ASN A 157 10.34 -8.04 -10.98
C ASN A 157 9.33 -7.22 -11.80
N VAL A 158 8.96 -6.03 -11.34
CA VAL A 158 8.03 -5.14 -12.07
C VAL A 158 8.72 -4.42 -13.23
N LYS A 159 10.01 -4.14 -13.11
CA LYS A 159 10.80 -3.51 -14.18
C LYS A 159 10.83 -4.39 -15.43
N GLY A 160 11.00 -5.71 -15.28
CA GLY A 160 10.98 -6.65 -16.40
C GLY A 160 9.64 -6.67 -17.16
N LEU A 161 8.54 -6.33 -16.48
CA LEU A 161 7.20 -6.25 -17.09
C LEU A 161 6.96 -4.95 -17.86
N LYS A 162 7.60 -3.85 -17.46
CA LYS A 162 7.54 -2.57 -18.18
C LYS A 162 8.06 -2.69 -19.61
N GLU A 163 9.08 -3.52 -19.82
CA GLU A 163 9.71 -3.72 -21.12
C GLU A 163 8.89 -4.64 -22.06
N THR A 164 7.87 -5.32 -21.55
CA THR A 164 7.15 -6.38 -22.29
C THR A 164 5.63 -6.22 -22.33
N LEU A 165 4.96 -6.00 -21.19
CA LEU A 165 3.50 -6.12 -21.05
C LEU A 165 2.80 -4.82 -20.66
N MET A 166 3.51 -3.84 -20.10
CA MET A 166 2.92 -2.59 -19.61
C MET A 166 3.88 -1.40 -19.81
N PRO A 167 4.06 -0.91 -21.04
CA PRO A 167 4.98 0.20 -21.34
C PRO A 167 4.58 1.52 -20.64
N GLU A 168 3.31 1.67 -20.25
CA GLU A 168 2.76 2.84 -19.56
C GLU A 168 3.17 2.95 -18.08
N ILE A 169 3.99 2.02 -17.55
CA ILE A 169 4.39 2.06 -16.14
C ILE A 169 5.37 3.21 -15.86
N GLU A 170 4.92 4.26 -15.18
CA GLU A 170 5.76 5.41 -14.78
C GLU A 170 6.75 5.05 -13.65
N GLU A 171 6.28 4.81 -12.42
CA GLU A 171 7.05 4.25 -11.29
C GLU A 171 6.07 3.64 -10.26
N VAL A 172 6.03 2.31 -10.10
CA VAL A 172 5.07 1.62 -9.21
C VAL A 172 5.45 1.72 -7.74
N PHE A 173 6.76 1.73 -7.44
CA PHE A 173 7.29 1.71 -6.07
C PHE A 173 8.09 2.95 -5.77
N PHE A 174 7.86 3.53 -4.60
CA PHE A 174 8.68 4.62 -4.11
C PHE A 174 10.04 4.06 -3.70
N ARG A 175 11.02 4.18 -4.58
CA ARG A 175 12.41 3.90 -4.21
C ARG A 175 12.85 4.86 -3.11
N ARG A 176 13.58 4.34 -2.12
CA ARG A 176 14.28 5.20 -1.17
C ARG A 176 15.28 6.04 -1.94
N ARG A 177 14.99 7.34 -2.09
CA ARG A 177 15.86 8.30 -2.78
C ARG A 177 16.94 8.91 -1.88
N HIS A 178 16.76 8.80 -0.55
CA HIS A 178 17.63 9.43 0.44
C HIS A 178 18.12 8.43 1.47
N LYS A 179 19.40 8.53 1.85
CA LYS A 179 19.94 7.81 3.01
C LYS A 179 19.23 8.27 4.28
N ARG A 180 19.17 7.38 5.27
CA ARG A 180 18.58 7.66 6.58
C ARG A 180 19.67 7.58 7.64
N ALA A 181 19.59 8.45 8.62
CA ALA A 181 20.36 8.35 9.85
C ALA A 181 19.40 8.08 11.02
N GLN A 182 19.92 7.48 12.10
CA GLN A 182 19.18 7.37 13.35
C GLN A 182 18.86 8.76 13.88
N PHE A 183 17.69 8.91 14.46
CA PHE A 183 17.24 10.15 15.08
C PHE A 183 16.21 9.81 16.16
N GLY A 184 16.59 9.91 17.42
CA GLY A 184 15.77 9.70 18.62
C GLY A 184 15.17 10.99 19.19
N GLY A 185 15.23 12.12 18.47
CA GLY A 185 14.69 13.39 18.92
C GLY A 185 13.16 13.40 19.06
N THR A 186 12.64 14.31 19.89
CA THR A 186 11.20 14.50 20.06
C THR A 186 10.59 15.25 18.88
N ILE A 187 9.42 14.81 18.42
CA ILE A 187 8.65 15.46 17.35
C ILE A 187 7.25 15.77 17.88
N LEU A 188 6.78 17.01 17.70
CA LEU A 188 5.36 17.32 17.86
C LEU A 188 4.68 17.15 16.50
N ILE A 189 3.59 16.40 16.46
CA ILE A 189 2.83 16.09 15.25
C ILE A 189 1.40 16.60 15.43
N HIS A 190 0.79 17.21 14.43
CA HIS A 190 -0.64 17.53 14.46
C HIS A 190 -1.30 17.46 13.09
N ASP A 191 -2.63 17.31 13.08
CA ASP A 191 -3.50 17.37 11.90
C ASP A 191 -4.36 18.66 11.88
N ASN A 192 -4.02 19.63 12.73
CA ASN A 192 -4.76 20.86 13.08
C ASN A 192 -5.94 20.67 14.05
N ASN A 193 -6.36 19.43 14.32
CA ASN A 193 -7.42 19.14 15.30
C ASN A 193 -6.86 18.52 16.59
N LYS A 194 -5.91 17.60 16.45
CA LYS A 194 -5.26 16.88 17.54
C LYS A 194 -3.74 17.01 17.44
N VAL A 195 -3.10 17.05 18.60
CA VAL A 195 -1.65 17.07 18.74
C VAL A 195 -1.18 15.76 19.36
N TRP A 196 -0.12 15.20 18.80
CA TRP A 196 0.57 14.03 19.30
C TRP A 196 2.03 14.37 19.59
N LYS A 197 2.57 13.73 20.63
CA LYS A 197 4.00 13.69 20.86
C LYS A 197 4.54 12.37 20.30
N GLY A 198 5.51 12.47 19.42
CA GLY A 198 6.19 11.32 18.83
C GLY A 198 7.67 11.30 19.17
N MET A 199 8.25 10.11 19.12
CA MET A 199 9.69 9.88 19.21
C MET A 199 10.20 9.53 17.81
N GLY A 200 11.22 10.25 17.35
CA GLY A 200 11.92 9.90 16.12
C GLY A 200 12.53 8.50 16.22
N VAL A 201 12.64 7.84 15.08
CA VAL A 201 13.46 6.63 14.92
C VAL A 201 14.58 6.91 13.93
N GLU A 202 14.22 7.44 12.77
CA GLU A 202 15.15 7.71 11.68
C GLU A 202 14.72 8.97 10.92
N ILE A 203 15.67 9.65 10.29
CA ILE A 203 15.43 10.86 9.50
C ILE A 203 16.23 10.85 8.20
N SER A 204 15.69 11.50 7.18
CA SER A 204 16.33 11.75 5.88
C SER A 204 15.82 13.05 5.26
N ALA A 205 16.46 13.49 4.18
CA ALA A 205 15.99 14.63 3.41
C ALA A 205 14.58 14.44 2.79
N GLY A 206 14.06 13.21 2.71
CA GLY A 206 12.74 12.92 2.16
C GLY A 206 11.68 12.53 3.18
N GLY A 207 12.01 12.41 4.47
CA GLY A 207 11.06 11.95 5.46
C GLY A 207 11.67 11.45 6.76
N ALA A 208 10.81 11.02 7.68
CA ALA A 208 11.18 10.52 9.00
C ALA A 208 10.35 9.28 9.39
N GLY A 209 10.94 8.42 10.22
CA GLY A 209 10.23 7.39 10.96
C GLY A 209 9.93 7.90 12.37
N VAL A 210 8.70 7.71 12.84
CA VAL A 210 8.26 8.16 14.17
C VAL A 210 7.47 7.05 14.87
N ILE A 211 7.58 6.98 16.18
CA ILE A 211 6.71 6.17 17.04
C ILE A 211 5.81 7.13 17.82
N MET A 212 4.51 6.86 17.81
CA MET A 212 3.53 7.64 18.57
C MET A 212 2.41 6.75 19.10
N ASP A 213 1.87 7.12 20.25
CA ASP A 213 0.78 6.39 20.90
C ASP A 213 -0.58 6.90 20.43
N ASN A 214 -1.56 5.99 20.33
CA ASN A 214 -2.98 6.31 20.17
C ASN A 214 -3.31 7.37 19.08
N SER A 215 -2.59 7.31 17.96
CA SER A 215 -2.82 8.27 16.88
C SER A 215 -3.86 7.81 15.88
N MET A 216 -4.08 6.50 15.72
CA MET A 216 -5.01 5.90 14.73
C MET A 216 -4.93 6.51 13.33
N ILE A 217 -3.85 7.22 13.04
CA ILE A 217 -3.57 7.89 11.78
C ILE A 217 -3.53 6.83 10.69
N ILE A 218 -4.06 7.19 9.53
CA ILE A 218 -4.07 6.33 8.36
C ILE A 218 -3.13 6.89 7.29
N PRO A 219 -2.47 6.01 6.51
CA PRO A 219 -1.70 6.45 5.36
C PRO A 219 -2.51 7.33 4.39
N GLY A 220 -1.81 8.23 3.68
CA GLY A 220 -2.40 9.29 2.87
C GLY A 220 -2.76 10.56 3.64
N GLN A 221 -2.85 10.51 4.98
CA GLN A 221 -3.14 11.71 5.78
C GLN A 221 -1.97 12.72 5.74
N LYS A 222 -2.34 13.99 5.59
CA LYS A 222 -1.43 15.14 5.72
C LYS A 222 -1.26 15.49 7.19
N LEU A 223 -0.01 15.65 7.64
CA LEU A 223 0.33 16.05 9.00
C LEU A 223 1.39 17.16 9.00
N PHE A 224 1.43 17.89 10.11
CA PHE A 224 2.38 18.96 10.39
C PHE A 224 3.33 18.52 11.50
N LEU A 225 4.62 18.68 11.26
CA LEU A 225 5.69 18.20 12.11
C LEU A 225 6.53 19.36 12.65
N HIS A 226 6.83 19.32 13.94
CA HIS A 226 7.77 20.22 14.60
C HIS A 226 8.86 19.40 15.27
N PHE A 227 10.03 19.36 14.66
CA PHE A 227 11.20 18.66 15.18
C PHE A 227 11.85 19.50 16.27
N LYS A 228 12.03 18.90 17.45
CA LYS A 228 12.90 19.46 18.49
C LYS A 228 14.36 19.09 18.18
N PRO A 229 15.33 19.89 18.63
CA PRO A 229 16.74 19.56 18.43
C PRO A 229 17.06 18.20 19.07
N GLY A 230 17.88 17.40 18.40
CA GLY A 230 18.30 16.08 18.89
C GLY A 230 19.28 15.41 17.93
N ASP A 231 20.23 14.64 18.46
CA ASP A 231 21.23 13.87 17.69
C ASP A 231 21.98 14.69 16.63
N GLY A 232 22.29 15.96 16.93
CA GLY A 232 22.98 16.85 15.99
C GLY A 232 22.08 17.43 14.89
N VAL A 233 20.78 17.14 14.89
CA VAL A 233 19.78 17.76 14.00
C VAL A 233 19.19 19.01 14.68
N PRO A 234 19.21 20.19 14.04
CA PRO A 234 18.61 21.42 14.57
C PRO A 234 17.07 21.35 14.55
N PRO A 235 16.36 22.26 15.25
CA PRO A 235 14.91 22.32 15.14
C PRO A 235 14.48 22.76 13.74
N PHE A 236 13.43 22.14 13.22
CA PHE A 236 12.80 22.54 11.96
C PHE A 236 11.34 22.08 11.92
N ASN A 237 10.60 22.61 10.95
CA ASN A 237 9.23 22.21 10.68
C ASN A 237 9.13 21.56 9.31
N ALA A 238 8.21 20.62 9.17
CA ALA A 238 7.91 19.99 7.89
C ALA A 238 6.42 19.67 7.79
N VAL A 239 5.94 19.59 6.56
CA VAL A 239 4.64 19.01 6.24
C VAL A 239 4.87 17.66 5.61
N CYS A 240 4.07 16.67 5.99
CA CYS A 240 4.26 15.31 5.51
C CYS A 240 2.96 14.60 5.14
N GLU A 241 3.12 13.56 4.33
CA GLU A 241 2.13 12.53 4.09
C GLU A 241 2.53 11.25 4.84
N VAL A 242 1.56 10.57 5.45
CA VAL A 242 1.77 9.28 6.09
C VAL A 242 1.86 8.20 5.02
N VAL A 243 3.01 7.53 4.91
CA VAL A 243 3.23 6.51 3.86
C VAL A 243 3.25 5.08 4.37
N SER A 244 3.39 4.89 5.69
CA SER A 244 3.27 3.55 6.27
C SER A 244 2.86 3.61 7.74
N LYS A 245 2.23 2.52 8.19
CA LYS A 245 1.82 2.27 9.57
C LYS A 245 2.20 0.84 9.95
N LYS A 246 2.88 0.68 11.09
CA LYS A 246 3.32 -0.60 11.64
C LYS A 246 3.05 -0.65 13.14
N TYR A 247 2.28 -1.64 13.58
CA TYR A 247 2.16 -1.97 15.00
C TYR A 247 3.50 -2.55 15.46
N LEU A 248 3.95 -2.18 16.66
CA LEU A 248 5.11 -2.82 17.27
C LEU A 248 4.72 -4.21 17.78
N GLU A 249 5.69 -5.14 17.83
CA GLU A 249 5.46 -6.51 18.30
C GLU A 249 4.97 -6.55 19.75
N GLY A 250 4.02 -7.44 20.04
CA GLY A 250 3.52 -7.68 21.40
C GLY A 250 2.48 -6.67 21.91
N VAL A 251 1.91 -5.82 21.05
CA VAL A 251 0.98 -4.77 21.48
C VAL A 251 -0.47 -5.06 21.10
N ASN A 252 -1.31 -5.31 22.12
CA ASN A 252 -2.69 -5.77 21.96
C ASN A 252 -3.73 -4.73 22.45
N LYS A 253 -3.29 -3.51 22.77
CA LYS A 253 -4.14 -2.46 23.37
C LYS A 253 -4.35 -1.31 22.39
N LYS A 254 -5.50 -0.63 22.50
CA LYS A 254 -5.85 0.52 21.65
C LYS A 254 -4.84 1.68 21.76
N ASP A 255 -4.17 1.81 22.90
CA ASP A 255 -3.15 2.83 23.16
C ASP A 255 -1.72 2.36 22.81
N ALA A 256 -1.60 1.35 21.97
CA ALA A 256 -0.33 0.85 21.47
C ALA A 256 0.55 1.95 20.86
N PRO A 257 1.88 1.93 21.10
CA PRO A 257 2.81 2.66 20.24
C PRO A 257 2.75 2.08 18.83
N ILE A 258 2.54 2.97 17.86
CA ILE A 258 2.51 2.66 16.44
C ILE A 258 3.66 3.39 15.77
N ARG A 259 4.41 2.66 14.94
CA ARG A 259 5.44 3.24 14.09
C ARG A 259 4.84 3.71 12.77
N TYR A 260 5.12 4.96 12.42
CA TYR A 260 4.74 5.56 11.15
C TYR A 260 5.96 5.91 10.33
N GLY A 261 5.86 5.71 9.02
CA GLY A 261 6.76 6.31 8.05
C GLY A 261 6.09 7.54 7.46
N LEU A 262 6.80 8.67 7.50
CA LEU A 262 6.33 9.97 7.03
C LEU A 262 7.19 10.42 5.86
N LYS A 263 6.56 10.87 4.78
CA LYS A 263 7.23 11.46 3.60
C LYS A 263 7.03 12.97 3.63
N PHE A 264 8.11 13.74 3.57
CA PHE A 264 8.00 15.20 3.52
C PHE A 264 7.41 15.63 2.18
N THR A 265 6.35 16.43 2.24
CA THR A 265 5.72 17.09 1.09
C THR A 265 6.15 18.55 1.01
N GLU A 266 6.41 19.19 2.16
CA GLU A 266 6.92 20.56 2.25
C GLU A 266 8.06 20.60 3.28
N LEU A 267 9.25 21.01 2.84
CA LEU A 267 10.46 21.18 3.64
C LEU A 267 11.27 22.31 3.03
N ASN A 268 11.82 23.23 3.84
CA ASN A 268 12.65 24.30 3.31
C ASN A 268 13.99 23.76 2.76
N ASP A 269 14.55 24.45 1.77
CA ASP A 269 15.74 23.97 1.06
C ASP A 269 16.98 23.90 1.96
N GLU A 270 17.14 24.83 2.89
CA GLU A 270 18.25 24.84 3.85
C GLU A 270 18.25 23.56 4.71
N THR A 271 17.10 23.20 5.28
CA THR A 271 16.95 21.97 6.08
C THR A 271 17.11 20.73 5.21
N LYS A 272 16.56 20.75 3.99
CA LYS A 272 16.71 19.63 3.06
C LYS A 272 18.18 19.36 2.74
N ASN A 273 18.95 20.39 2.44
CA ASN A 273 20.38 20.30 2.17
C ASN A 273 21.15 19.84 3.41
N PHE A 274 20.84 20.42 4.58
CA PHE A 274 21.41 19.97 5.85
C PHE A 274 21.18 18.48 6.09
N LEU A 275 19.96 17.98 5.90
CA LEU A 275 19.63 16.57 6.10
C LEU A 275 20.30 15.66 5.07
N MET A 276 20.49 16.12 3.82
CA MET A 276 21.28 15.38 2.82
C MET A 276 22.73 15.23 3.25
N GLU A 277 23.35 16.28 3.77
CA GLU A 277 24.72 16.22 4.27
C GLU A 277 24.82 15.36 5.54
N TYR A 278 23.94 15.62 6.52
CA TYR A 278 23.88 14.90 7.78
C TYR A 278 23.79 13.38 7.58
N THR A 279 22.89 12.92 6.72
CA THR A 279 22.70 11.48 6.45
C THR A 279 23.79 10.83 5.60
N ASN A 280 24.68 11.62 5.00
CA ASN A 280 25.82 11.12 4.23
C ASN A 280 27.11 11.04 5.06
N LYS A 281 27.17 11.67 6.23
CA LYS A 281 28.32 11.55 7.14
C LYS A 281 28.43 10.11 7.63
N LYS A 282 29.62 9.51 7.55
CA LYS A 282 29.90 8.22 8.19
C LYS A 282 29.76 8.39 9.70
N PRO A 283 29.16 7.43 10.42
CA PRO A 283 29.24 7.45 11.88
C PRO A 283 30.73 7.44 12.25
N GLU A 284 31.16 8.41 13.08
CA GLU A 284 32.47 8.31 13.72
C GLU A 284 32.50 6.99 14.49
N ALA A 285 33.51 6.17 14.20
CA ALA A 285 33.71 4.92 14.91
C ALA A 285 33.91 5.25 16.40
N ALA A 286 32.96 4.82 17.23
CA ALA A 286 33.12 4.78 18.68
C ALA A 286 34.06 3.64 19.07
#